data_AF-A0A2E2B9S4-F1
#
_entry.id   AF-A0A2E2B9S4-F1
#
_cell.length_a   1.000
_cell.length_b   1.000
_cell.length_c   1.000
_cell.angle_alpha   90.00
_cell.angle_beta   90.00
_cell.angle_gamma   90.00
#
_symmetry.space_group_name_H-M   'P 1'
#
loop_
_entity.id
_entity.type
_entity.pdbx_description
1 polymer ?
#
loop_
_entity_poly.entity_id
_entity_poly.type
_entity_poly.pdbx_seq_one_letter_code
_entity_poly.pdbx_strand_id
1 'polypeptide(L)'
;MDPTTLAIPAAVNGMKVLISAYDGYEQSRVRVTDRAVREDVRRRVNHLHHQVERWLFRSYANNEKYEMDRIQSILHNLQSFAEDAQYAVAGESRPKHDGIRRMNRSLHKKLIRHDRETITMLEHASQHLGATLATHVDTRHTDLDIIDGVISKAKRHFLERNMLLDGMRSRN
;
A
#
# COMPACT_ATOMS: atom_id res chain seq x y z
N MET A 1 4.99 25.81 -4.88
CA MET A 1 6.00 24.76 -5.10
C MET A 1 5.30 23.57 -5.73
N ASP A 2 5.86 22.99 -6.79
CA ASP A 2 5.29 21.81 -7.44
C ASP A 2 5.32 20.59 -6.51
N PRO A 3 4.20 19.85 -6.35
CA PRO A 3 4.14 18.65 -5.50
C PRO A 3 5.08 17.54 -5.99
N THR A 4 5.43 17.53 -7.27
CA THR A 4 6.38 16.63 -7.90
C THR A 4 7.80 16.77 -7.34
N THR A 5 8.20 17.99 -6.97
CA THR A 5 9.55 18.28 -6.45
C THR A 5 9.73 17.80 -5.01
N LEU A 6 8.65 17.74 -4.22
CA LEU A 6 8.63 17.16 -2.87
C LEU A 6 8.50 15.63 -2.88
N ALA A 7 7.92 15.06 -3.94
CA ALA A 7 7.74 13.62 -4.09
C ALA A 7 9.08 12.87 -4.29
N ILE A 8 10.05 13.47 -4.98
CA ILE A 8 11.35 12.82 -5.27
C ILE A 8 12.16 12.59 -3.98
N PRO A 9 12.40 13.58 -3.10
CA PRO A 9 13.09 13.35 -1.83
C PRO A 9 12.38 12.36 -0.91
N ALA A 10 11.05 12.39 -0.85
CA ALA A 10 10.25 11.48 -0.03
C ALA A 10 10.34 10.03 -0.53
N ALA A 11 10.32 9.81 -1.86
CA ALA A 11 10.49 8.49 -2.45
C ALA A 11 11.89 7.92 -2.20
N VAL A 12 12.94 8.74 -2.36
CA VAL A 12 14.33 8.33 -2.09
C VAL A 12 14.54 7.98 -0.61
N ASN A 13 13.99 8.77 0.30
CA ASN A 13 14.09 8.50 1.73
C ASN A 13 13.31 7.23 2.13
N GLY A 14 12.12 7.00 1.56
CA GLY A 14 11.36 5.77 1.76
C GLY A 14 12.13 4.53 1.32
N MET A 15 12.81 4.60 0.16
CA MET A 15 13.63 3.51 -0.35
C MET A 15 14.83 3.20 0.57
N LYS A 16 15.52 4.22 1.10
CA LYS A 16 16.61 4.03 2.08
C LYS A 16 16.11 3.37 3.36
N VAL A 17 14.96 3.80 3.87
CA VAL A 17 14.32 3.20 5.05
C VAL A 17 13.99 1.73 4.80
N LEU A 18 13.48 1.37 3.62
CA LEU A 18 13.20 -0.01 3.25
C LEU A 18 14.45 -0.89 3.14
N ILE A 19 15.54 -0.38 2.56
CA ILE A 19 16.82 -1.12 2.49
C ILE A 19 17.30 -1.43 3.91
N SER A 20 17.38 -0.42 4.78
CA SER A 20 17.76 -0.61 6.19
C SER A 20 16.78 -1.51 6.96
N ALA A 21 15.50 -1.47 6.61
CA ALA A 21 14.49 -2.35 7.18
C ALA A 21 14.75 -3.81 6.78
N TYR A 22 15.05 -4.08 5.51
CA TYR A 22 15.36 -5.42 5.03
C TYR A 22 16.69 -5.95 5.62
N ASP A 23 17.71 -5.11 5.77
CA ASP A 23 18.92 -5.47 6.54
C ASP A 23 18.58 -5.82 7.99
N GLY A 24 17.59 -5.13 8.57
CA GLY A 24 17.04 -5.44 9.89
C GLY A 24 16.41 -6.83 10.01
N TYR A 25 15.81 -7.39 8.95
CA TYR A 25 15.36 -8.79 8.98
C TYR A 25 16.52 -9.76 9.15
N GLU A 26 17.66 -9.49 8.51
CA GLU A 26 18.86 -10.33 8.64
C GLU A 26 19.45 -10.27 10.06
N GLN A 27 19.25 -9.15 10.75
CA GLN A 27 19.70 -8.91 12.12
C GLN A 27 18.63 -9.24 13.19
N SER A 28 17.53 -9.93 12.82
CA SER A 28 16.40 -10.25 13.72
C SER A 28 15.68 -9.04 14.34
N ARG A 29 15.77 -7.84 13.74
CA ARG A 29 15.10 -6.60 14.18
C ARG A 29 13.68 -6.46 13.60
N VAL A 30 12.93 -7.55 13.60
CA VAL A 30 11.63 -7.70 12.92
C VAL A 30 10.64 -6.56 13.18
N ARG A 31 10.53 -6.07 14.43
CA ARG A 31 9.59 -4.99 14.79
C ARG A 31 9.91 -3.65 14.13
N VAL A 32 11.20 -3.33 14.02
CA VAL A 32 11.65 -2.07 13.38
C VAL A 32 11.39 -2.16 11.88
N THR A 33 11.71 -3.32 11.31
CA THR A 33 11.45 -3.63 9.91
C THR A 33 9.97 -3.60 9.57
N ASP A 34 9.14 -4.22 10.40
CA ASP A 34 7.69 -4.23 10.27
C ASP A 34 7.11 -2.83 10.19
N ARG A 35 7.47 -1.96 11.15
CA ARG A 35 7.02 -0.57 11.16
C ARG A 35 7.45 0.17 9.90
N ALA A 36 8.68 -0.02 9.45
CA ALA A 36 9.20 0.65 8.26
C ALA A 36 8.46 0.23 6.98
N VAL A 37 8.19 -1.07 6.79
CA VAL A 37 7.41 -1.56 5.65
C VAL A 37 5.98 -1.01 5.69
N ARG A 38 5.32 -1.07 6.85
CA ARG A 38 3.95 -0.57 7.01
C ARG A 38 3.85 0.93 6.71
N GLU A 39 4.83 1.71 7.15
CA GLU A 39 4.86 3.14 6.86
C GLU A 39 5.09 3.44 5.38
N ASP A 40 5.93 2.66 4.67
CA ASP A 40 6.09 2.86 3.23
C ASP A 40 4.83 2.45 2.44
N VAL A 41 4.19 1.35 2.82
CA VAL A 41 2.88 0.93 2.26
C VAL A 41 1.85 2.04 2.49
N ARG A 42 1.71 2.54 3.73
CA ARG A 42 0.79 3.63 4.07
C ARG A 42 1.08 4.88 3.26
N ARG A 43 2.35 5.26 3.10
CA ARG A 43 2.77 6.40 2.27
C ARG A 43 2.34 6.24 0.81
N ARG A 44 2.50 5.04 0.23
CA ARG A 44 2.10 4.75 -1.16
C ARG A 44 0.58 4.71 -1.33
N VAL A 45 -0.15 4.13 -0.38
CA VAL A 45 -1.61 4.15 -0.36
C VAL A 45 -2.13 5.58 -0.25
N ASN A 46 -1.53 6.40 0.61
CA ASN A 46 -1.87 7.82 0.69
C ASN A 46 -1.56 8.53 -0.63
N HIS A 47 -0.44 8.23 -1.29
CA HIS A 47 -0.16 8.82 -2.60
C HIS A 47 -1.26 8.51 -3.64
N LEU A 48 -1.71 7.26 -3.70
CA LEU A 48 -2.86 6.84 -4.51
C LEU A 48 -4.13 7.59 -4.12
N HIS A 49 -4.41 7.72 -2.81
CA HIS A 49 -5.57 8.45 -2.30
C HIS A 49 -5.59 9.90 -2.82
N HIS A 50 -4.47 10.62 -2.70
CA HIS A 50 -4.37 11.99 -3.22
C HIS A 50 -4.50 12.06 -4.75
N GLN A 51 -4.05 11.04 -5.50
CA GLN A 51 -4.26 10.98 -6.95
C GLN A 51 -5.75 10.83 -7.29
N VAL A 52 -6.47 9.97 -6.57
CA VAL A 52 -7.91 9.73 -6.75
C VAL A 52 -8.74 10.94 -6.28
N GLU A 53 -8.37 11.60 -5.19
CA GLU A 53 -9.04 12.83 -4.72
C GLU A 53 -8.96 13.95 -5.77
N ARG A 54 -7.78 14.15 -6.37
CA ARG A 54 -7.62 15.12 -7.46
C ARG A 54 -8.54 14.82 -8.64
N TRP A 55 -8.83 13.55 -8.88
CA TRP A 55 -9.74 13.16 -9.92
C TRP A 55 -11.20 13.42 -9.53
N LEU A 56 -11.60 13.14 -8.29
CA LEU A 56 -12.92 13.51 -7.78
C LEU A 56 -13.21 15.01 -8.00
N PHE A 57 -12.25 15.88 -7.69
CA PHE A 57 -12.38 17.32 -7.93
C PHE A 57 -12.56 17.67 -9.41
N ARG A 58 -11.90 16.96 -10.32
CA ARG A 58 -12.06 17.15 -11.77
C ARG A 58 -13.44 16.69 -12.26
N SER A 59 -13.90 15.51 -11.82
CA SER A 59 -15.22 15.00 -12.17
C SER A 59 -16.34 15.90 -11.64
N TYR A 60 -16.17 16.52 -10.46
CA TYR A 60 -17.06 17.58 -9.98
C TYR A 60 -17.11 18.79 -10.92
N ALA A 61 -15.94 19.29 -11.35
CA ALA A 61 -15.86 20.43 -12.27
C ALA A 61 -16.51 20.13 -13.64
N ASN A 62 -16.48 18.87 -14.07
CA ASN A 62 -17.04 18.41 -15.35
C ASN A 62 -18.48 17.87 -15.25
N ASN A 63 -19.08 17.83 -14.06
CA ASN A 63 -20.43 17.30 -13.79
C ASN A 63 -20.62 15.79 -14.16
N GLU A 64 -19.58 14.98 -13.94
CA GLU A 64 -19.53 13.55 -14.29
C GLU A 64 -20.08 12.66 -13.15
N LYS A 65 -21.40 12.73 -12.92
CA LYS A 65 -22.03 12.16 -11.70
C LYS A 65 -21.76 10.67 -11.45
N TYR A 66 -21.79 9.83 -12.48
CA TYR A 66 -21.57 8.37 -12.34
C TYR A 66 -20.14 8.05 -11.88
N GLU A 67 -19.16 8.81 -12.35
CA GLU A 67 -17.76 8.61 -11.96
C GLU A 67 -17.54 8.97 -10.49
N MET A 68 -18.25 9.97 -9.96
CA MET A 68 -18.10 10.42 -8.58
C MET A 68 -18.38 9.31 -7.56
N ASP A 69 -19.50 8.58 -7.70
CA ASP A 69 -19.87 7.52 -6.75
C ASP A 69 -18.81 6.41 -6.71
N ARG A 70 -18.29 6.06 -7.88
CA ARG A 70 -17.26 5.03 -8.00
C ARG A 70 -15.90 5.51 -7.49
N ILE A 71 -15.53 6.77 -7.76
CA ILE A 71 -14.32 7.41 -7.20
C ILE A 71 -14.40 7.45 -5.66
N GLN A 72 -15.55 7.81 -5.09
CA GLN A 72 -15.75 7.82 -3.64
C GLN A 72 -15.58 6.43 -3.02
N SER A 73 -16.08 5.38 -3.69
CA SER A 73 -15.86 4.00 -3.26
C SER A 73 -14.37 3.63 -3.23
N ILE A 74 -13.61 4.04 -4.25
CA ILE A 74 -12.14 3.82 -4.30
C ILE A 74 -11.44 4.57 -3.17
N LEU A 75 -11.82 5.82 -2.89
CA LEU A 75 -11.27 6.60 -1.78
C LEU A 75 -11.50 5.92 -0.44
N HIS A 76 -12.72 5.43 -0.20
CA HIS A 76 -13.02 4.67 1.00
C HIS A 76 -12.17 3.39 1.13
N ASN A 77 -11.95 2.67 0.02
CA ASN A 77 -11.10 1.49 -0.01
C ASN A 77 -9.63 1.83 0.33
N LEU A 78 -9.09 2.90 -0.25
CA LEU A 78 -7.74 3.40 0.03
C LEU A 78 -7.58 3.88 1.48
N GLN A 79 -8.57 4.58 2.02
CA GLN A 79 -8.57 5.01 3.42
C GLN A 79 -8.52 3.80 4.36
N SER A 80 -9.39 2.81 4.14
CA SER A 80 -9.37 1.57 4.93
C SER A 80 -8.06 0.79 4.77
N PHE A 81 -7.44 0.80 3.59
CA PHE A 81 -6.11 0.20 3.40
C PHE A 81 -5.01 0.97 4.16
N ALA A 82 -5.07 2.31 4.21
CA ALA A 82 -4.12 3.09 5.00
C ALA A 82 -4.24 2.79 6.51
N GLU A 83 -5.48 2.62 6.99
CA GLU A 83 -5.77 2.20 8.37
C GLU A 83 -5.24 0.79 8.66
N ASP A 84 -5.48 -0.17 7.76
CA ASP A 84 -4.90 -1.51 7.87
C ASP A 84 -3.37 -1.44 7.97
N ALA A 85 -2.71 -0.64 7.14
CA ALA A 85 -1.25 -0.46 7.22
C ALA A 85 -0.82 0.18 8.56
N GLN A 86 -1.58 1.14 9.08
CA GLN A 86 -1.28 1.79 10.35
C GLN A 86 -1.42 0.83 11.55
N TYR A 87 -2.46 -0.01 11.55
CA TYR A 87 -2.86 -0.77 12.74
C TYR A 87 -2.61 -2.28 12.66
N ALA A 88 -2.24 -2.85 11.51
CA ALA A 88 -2.04 -4.29 11.32
C ALA A 88 -1.12 -4.97 12.36
N VAL A 89 -0.26 -4.21 13.06
CA VAL A 89 0.55 -4.72 14.18
C VAL A 89 0.55 -3.79 15.42
N ALA A 90 -0.08 -2.61 15.34
CA ALA A 90 0.07 -1.54 16.33
C ALA A 90 -1.27 -1.12 16.93
N GLY A 91 -1.78 -1.92 17.86
CA GLY A 91 -2.90 -1.54 18.73
C GLY A 91 -2.78 -2.04 20.17
N GLU A 92 -1.79 -2.86 20.51
CA GLU A 92 -1.66 -3.43 21.84
C GLU A 92 -0.19 -3.49 22.29
N SER A 93 0.05 -3.23 23.57
CA SER A 93 1.37 -3.21 24.22
C SER A 93 2.12 -4.55 24.20
N ARG A 94 1.58 -5.57 23.53
CA ARG A 94 2.19 -6.90 23.32
C ARG A 94 1.94 -7.36 21.87
N PRO A 95 2.92 -8.00 21.20
CA PRO A 95 2.70 -8.54 19.87
C PRO A 95 1.79 -9.77 20.00
N LYS A 96 0.63 -9.80 19.32
CA LYS A 96 -0.21 -11.01 19.21
C LYS A 96 0.47 -12.13 18.40
N HIS A 97 1.49 -11.79 17.61
CA HIS A 97 2.24 -12.72 16.79
C HIS A 97 3.40 -13.37 17.58
N ASP A 98 3.11 -14.41 18.35
CA ASP A 98 4.14 -15.27 18.96
C ASP A 98 5.09 -15.89 17.91
N GLY A 99 4.63 -15.97 16.65
CA GLY A 99 5.42 -16.39 15.48
C GLY A 99 6.67 -15.54 15.23
N ILE A 100 6.67 -14.27 15.65
CA ILE A 100 7.83 -13.39 15.50
C ILE A 100 9.05 -13.91 16.29
N ARG A 101 8.83 -14.49 17.47
CA ARG A 101 9.90 -15.08 18.29
C ARG A 101 10.45 -16.38 17.70
N ARG A 102 9.71 -17.03 16.80
CA ARG A 102 10.04 -18.32 16.18
C ARG A 102 10.42 -18.19 14.71
N MET A 103 10.66 -16.96 14.24
CA MET A 103 10.92 -16.70 12.83
C MET A 103 12.30 -17.24 12.43
N ASN A 104 12.31 -18.19 11.51
CA ASN A 104 13.55 -18.73 10.94
C ASN A 104 13.93 -17.96 9.67
N ARG A 105 15.15 -18.18 9.16
CA ARG A 105 15.66 -17.51 7.95
C ARG A 105 14.77 -17.72 6.71
N SER A 106 14.06 -18.85 6.62
CA SER A 106 13.14 -19.14 5.53
C SER A 106 11.88 -18.25 5.59
N LEU A 107 11.29 -18.10 6.78
CA LEU A 107 10.17 -17.20 7.01
C LEU A 107 10.55 -15.73 6.78
N HIS A 108 11.75 -15.30 7.20
CA HIS A 108 12.26 -13.96 6.87
C HIS A 108 12.29 -13.73 5.35
N LYS A 109 12.86 -14.66 4.58
CA LYS A 109 12.92 -14.53 3.11
C LYS A 109 11.52 -14.47 2.48
N LYS A 110 10.56 -15.25 2.98
CA LYS A 110 9.17 -15.22 2.51
C LYS A 110 8.53 -13.85 2.78
N LEU A 111 8.71 -13.32 3.99
CA LEU A 111 8.16 -12.02 4.39
C LEU A 111 8.75 -10.88 3.56
N ILE A 112 10.08 -10.88 3.35
CA ILE A 112 10.76 -9.91 2.48
C ILE A 112 10.18 -9.94 1.06
N ARG A 113 10.04 -11.14 0.48
CA ARG A 113 9.49 -11.30 -0.87
C ARG A 113 8.06 -10.79 -0.96
N HIS A 114 7.22 -11.19 -0.02
CA HIS A 114 5.83 -10.76 0.08
C HIS A 114 5.70 -9.22 0.20
N ASP A 115 6.54 -8.60 1.02
CA ASP A 115 6.53 -7.15 1.20
C ASP A 115 6.96 -6.43 -0.08
N ARG A 116 7.97 -6.95 -0.80
CA ARG A 116 8.38 -6.42 -2.11
C ARG A 116 7.29 -6.55 -3.16
N GLU A 117 6.60 -7.69 -3.21
CA GLU A 117 5.48 -7.93 -4.11
C GLU A 117 4.35 -6.93 -3.84
N THR A 118 3.98 -6.71 -2.57
CA THR A 118 2.98 -5.69 -2.18
C THR A 118 3.37 -4.30 -2.66
N ILE A 119 4.63 -3.89 -2.42
CA ILE A 119 5.15 -2.58 -2.85
C ILE A 119 5.09 -2.45 -4.38
N THR A 120 5.46 -3.51 -5.11
CA THR A 120 5.42 -3.55 -6.57
C THR A 120 3.99 -3.41 -7.08
N MET A 121 3.02 -4.08 -6.44
CA MET A 121 1.61 -3.96 -6.79
C MET A 121 1.08 -2.53 -6.60
N LEU A 122 1.47 -1.84 -5.52
CA LEU A 122 1.10 -0.44 -5.29
C LEU A 122 1.73 0.52 -6.31
N GLU A 123 2.96 0.23 -6.74
CA GLU A 123 3.63 1.00 -7.79
C GLU A 123 2.93 0.83 -9.14
N HIS A 124 2.59 -0.41 -9.52
CA HIS A 124 1.78 -0.67 -10.70
C HIS A 124 0.40 -0.01 -10.62
N ALA A 125 -0.25 -0.02 -9.45
CA ALA A 125 -1.52 0.68 -9.24
C ALA A 125 -1.37 2.19 -9.50
N SER A 126 -0.29 2.80 -9.02
CA SER A 126 -0.05 4.24 -9.19
C SER A 126 0.30 4.62 -10.63
N GLN A 127 1.10 3.80 -11.30
CA GLN A 127 1.40 3.96 -12.73
C GLN A 127 0.14 3.81 -13.58
N HIS A 128 -0.67 2.78 -13.31
CA HIS A 128 -1.92 2.55 -14.02
C HIS A 128 -2.90 3.70 -13.80
N LEU A 129 -3.11 4.13 -12.56
CA LEU A 129 -3.94 5.29 -12.24
C LEU A 129 -3.44 6.55 -12.96
N GLY A 130 -2.12 6.81 -12.93
CA GLY A 130 -1.52 7.94 -13.63
C GLY A 130 -1.76 7.92 -15.14
N ALA A 131 -1.57 6.75 -15.77
CA ALA A 131 -1.83 6.56 -17.20
C ALA A 131 -3.31 6.76 -17.54
N THR A 132 -4.20 6.17 -16.75
CA THR A 132 -5.65 6.30 -16.90
C THR A 132 -6.11 7.76 -16.79
N LEU A 133 -5.60 8.50 -15.81
CA LEU A 133 -5.90 9.93 -15.65
C LEU A 133 -5.38 10.78 -16.81
N ALA A 134 -4.25 10.41 -17.40
CA ALA A 134 -3.71 11.10 -18.57
C ALA A 134 -4.60 10.87 -19.80
N THR A 135 -5.05 9.64 -20.03
CA THR A 135 -5.90 9.31 -21.18
C THR A 135 -7.34 9.77 -21.04
N HIS A 136 -7.87 9.88 -19.81
CA HIS A 136 -9.24 10.32 -19.57
C HIS A 136 -9.53 11.71 -20.14
N VAL A 137 -8.53 12.60 -20.17
CA VAL A 137 -8.65 13.93 -20.79
C VAL A 137 -9.07 13.82 -22.27
N ASP A 138 -8.60 12.80 -22.97
CA ASP A 138 -8.85 12.61 -24.39
C ASP A 138 -10.07 11.71 -24.66
N THR A 139 -10.26 10.65 -23.85
CA THR A 139 -11.27 9.62 -24.12
C THR A 139 -12.60 9.84 -23.41
N ARG A 140 -12.62 10.64 -22.33
CA ARG A 140 -13.76 10.76 -21.39
C ARG A 140 -14.33 9.42 -20.93
N HIS A 141 -13.50 8.39 -20.95
CA HIS A 141 -13.86 7.06 -20.50
C HIS A 141 -12.77 6.55 -19.60
N THR A 142 -13.15 6.22 -18.37
CA THR A 142 -12.25 5.61 -17.42
C THR A 142 -12.78 4.28 -16.92
N ASP A 143 -11.97 3.24 -17.04
CA ASP A 143 -12.20 1.97 -16.36
C ASP A 143 -11.78 2.06 -14.88
N LEU A 144 -12.71 2.55 -14.08
CA LEU A 144 -12.60 2.64 -12.62
C LEU A 144 -12.53 1.26 -11.94
N ASP A 145 -13.08 0.24 -12.57
CA ASP A 145 -13.17 -1.10 -12.01
C ASP A 145 -11.81 -1.81 -12.02
N ILE A 146 -11.01 -1.57 -13.07
CA ILE A 146 -9.63 -2.04 -13.10
C ILE A 146 -8.81 -1.41 -11.97
N ILE A 147 -8.93 -0.09 -11.77
CA ILE A 147 -8.20 0.63 -10.71
C ILE A 147 -8.57 0.07 -9.32
N ASP A 148 -9.86 -0.03 -9.04
CA ASP A 148 -10.35 -0.58 -7.77
C ASP A 148 -9.93 -2.04 -7.58
N GLY A 149 -9.96 -2.84 -8.65
CA GLY A 149 -9.53 -4.23 -8.66
C GLY A 149 -8.05 -4.38 -8.29
N VAL A 150 -7.17 -3.55 -8.87
CA VAL A 150 -5.73 -3.55 -8.57
C VAL A 150 -5.46 -3.11 -7.13
N ILE A 151 -6.11 -2.05 -6.65
CA ILE A 151 -5.99 -1.57 -5.26
C ILE A 151 -6.46 -2.65 -4.28
N SER A 152 -7.62 -3.25 -4.54
CA SER A 152 -8.19 -4.31 -3.72
C SER A 152 -7.29 -5.55 -3.68
N LYS A 153 -6.65 -5.89 -4.80
CA LYS A 153 -5.67 -6.98 -4.87
C LYS A 153 -4.44 -6.68 -4.01
N ALA A 154 -3.90 -5.46 -4.08
CA ALA A 154 -2.76 -5.03 -3.27
C ALA A 154 -3.09 -5.04 -1.76
N LYS A 155 -4.30 -4.60 -1.39
CA LYS A 155 -4.80 -4.64 -0.01
C LYS A 155 -4.88 -6.06 0.53
N ARG A 156 -5.53 -6.98 -0.20
CA ARG A 156 -5.64 -8.38 0.21
C ARG A 156 -4.26 -9.02 0.38
N HIS A 157 -3.38 -8.82 -0.59
CA HIS A 157 -2.01 -9.31 -0.50
C HIS A 157 -1.30 -8.74 0.73
N PHE A 158 -1.37 -7.43 0.99
CA PHE A 158 -0.79 -6.86 2.21
C PHE A 158 -1.34 -7.50 3.50
N LEU A 159 -2.63 -7.81 3.57
CA LEU A 159 -3.24 -8.44 4.75
C LEU A 159 -2.81 -9.90 4.96
N GLU A 160 -2.47 -10.64 3.90
CA GLU A 160 -1.89 -12.00 3.98
C GLU A 160 -0.57 -12.02 4.77
N ARG A 161 0.10 -10.87 4.87
CA ARG A 161 1.29 -10.68 5.70
C ARG A 161 1.09 -11.09 7.16
N ASN A 162 -0.10 -10.85 7.71
CA ASN A 162 -0.41 -11.22 9.09
C ASN A 162 -0.31 -12.74 9.30
N MET A 163 -0.72 -13.53 8.29
CA MET A 163 -0.57 -14.99 8.32
C MET A 163 0.90 -15.42 8.33
N LEU A 164 1.77 -14.72 7.60
CA LEU A 164 3.20 -14.97 7.59
C LEU A 164 3.85 -14.62 8.94
N LEU A 165 3.45 -13.50 9.55
CA LEU A 165 3.93 -13.07 10.87
C LEU A 165 3.46 -13.99 12.01
N ASP A 166 2.26 -14.56 11.89
CA ASP A 166 1.76 -15.60 12.78
C ASP A 166 2.52 -16.94 12.65
N GLY A 167 3.46 -17.03 11.71
CA GLY A 167 4.21 -18.26 11.44
C GLY A 167 3.36 -19.33 10.73
N MET A 168 2.29 -18.91 10.04
CA MET A 168 1.23 -19.73 9.47
C MET A 168 0.48 -20.53 10.55
N ARG A 169 -0.55 -19.93 11.18
CA ARG A 169 -1.68 -20.69 11.76
C ARG A 169 -2.49 -21.32 10.62
N SER A 170 -2.03 -22.47 10.14
CA SER A 170 -2.93 -23.53 9.73
C SER A 170 -2.51 -24.77 10.51
N ARG A 171 -3.19 -24.97 11.64
CA ARG A 171 -3.32 -26.29 12.24
C ARG A 171 -4.61 -26.86 11.66
N ASN A 172 -4.44 -27.95 10.92
CA ASN A 172 -5.43 -28.94 10.48
C ASN A 172 -6.44 -28.49 9.44
#